data_AF-A0A6P1KFQ3-F1
#
_entry.id   AF-A0A6P1KFQ3-F1
#
_cell.length_a   1.000
_cell.length_b   1.000
_cell.length_c   1.000
_cell.angle_alpha   90.00
_cell.angle_beta   90.00
_cell.angle_gamma   90.00
#
_symmetry.space_group_name_H-M   'P 1'
#
loop_
_entity.id
_entity.type
_entity.pdbx_description
1 polymer ?
#
loop_
_entity_poly.entity_id
_entity_poly.type
_entity_poly.pdbx_seq_one_letter_code
_entity_poly.pdbx_strand_id
1 'polypeptide(L)' 'MKNKLQQLASQLDDVMHQAEFMANWVQDNRLNRQQMENEFNILIAEVWDSQEQVKAIIEQETTA' A
#
# COMPACT_ATOMS: atom_id res chain seq x y z
N MET A 1 10.61 -15.16 9.72
CA MET A 1 9.89 -13.97 10.23
C MET A 1 10.54 -12.65 9.83
N LYS A 2 11.73 -12.31 10.34
CA LYS A 2 12.36 -10.98 10.19
C LYS A 2 12.39 -10.44 8.75
N ASN A 3 12.82 -11.26 7.79
CA ASN A 3 12.89 -10.84 6.38
C ASN A 3 11.51 -10.52 5.77
N LYS A 4 10.46 -11.27 6.15
CA LYS A 4 9.09 -11.03 5.67
C LYS A 4 8.52 -9.72 6.24
N LEU A 5 8.79 -9.45 7.52
CA LEU A 5 8.40 -8.19 8.15
C LEU A 5 9.14 -6.99 7.55
N GLN A 6 10.41 -7.15 7.17
CA GLN A 6 11.17 -6.11 6.47
C GLN A 6 10.63 -5.84 5.05
N GLN A 7 10.23 -6.88 4.32
CA GLN A 7 9.59 -6.74 3.01
C GLN A 7 8.26 -6.00 3.11
N LEU A 8 7.41 -6.40 4.06
CA LEU A 8 6.14 -5.73 4.31
C LEU A 8 6.33 -4.26 4.70
N ALA A 9 7.31 -3.95 5.55
CA ALA A 9 7.60 -2.57 5.93
C ALA A 9 8.00 -1.72 4.71
N SER A 10 8.81 -2.27 3.80
CA SER A 10 9.18 -1.60 2.55
C SER A 10 7.96 -1.34 1.66
N GLN A 11 7.04 -2.29 1.55
CA GLN A 11 5.83 -2.14 0.74
C GLN A 11 4.87 -1.10 1.34
N LEU A 12 4.76 -1.05 2.67
CA LEU A 12 3.98 -0.03 3.35
C LEU A 12 4.58 1.37 3.16
N ASP A 13 5.90 1.50 3.14
CA ASP A 13 6.56 2.75 2.78
C ASP A 13 6.21 3.17 1.35
N ASP A 14 6.22 2.25 0.38
CA ASP A 14 5.83 2.54 -1.01
C ASP A 14 4.38 3.04 -1.12
N VAL A 15 3.44 2.37 -0.45
CA VAL A 15 2.02 2.78 -0.35
C VAL A 15 1.89 4.19 0.23
N MET A 16 2.65 4.50 1.28
CA MET A 16 2.61 5.82 1.92
C MET A 16 3.15 6.92 1.01
N HIS A 17 4.22 6.65 0.24
CA HIS A 17 4.74 7.59 -0.75
C HIS A 17 3.73 7.82 -1.88
N GLN A 18 3.03 6.78 -2.34
CA GLN A 18 2.01 6.94 -3.38
C GLN A 18 0.80 7.73 -2.87
N ALA A 19 0.36 7.50 -1.63
CA ALA A 19 -0.68 8.30 -1.00
C ALA A 19 -0.28 9.78 -0.86
N GLU A 20 0.96 10.07 -0.46
CA GLU A 20 1.49 11.43 -0.38
C GLU A 20 1.56 12.09 -1.76
N PHE A 21 2.02 11.37 -2.79
CA PHE A 21 2.03 11.84 -4.17
C PHE A 21 0.62 12.24 -4.63
N MET A 22 -0.36 11.37 -4.39
CA MET A 22 -1.76 11.65 -4.74
C MET A 22 -2.30 12.87 -4.01
N ALA A 23 -2.09 12.98 -2.69
CA ALA A 23 -2.56 14.10 -1.89
C ALA A 23 -2.02 15.45 -2.42
N ASN A 24 -0.72 15.50 -2.71
CA ASN A 24 -0.06 16.68 -3.27
C ASN A 24 -0.60 17.03 -4.67
N TRP A 25 -0.87 16.04 -5.50
CA TRP A 25 -1.31 16.26 -6.88
C TRP A 25 -2.80 16.58 -7.03
N VAL A 26 -3.64 16.07 -6.13
CA VAL A 26 -5.05 16.50 -6.00
C VAL A 26 -5.09 17.96 -5.56
N GLN A 27 -4.27 18.35 -4.58
CA GLN A 27 -4.17 19.73 -4.11
C GLN A 27 -3.76 20.70 -5.24
N ASP A 28 -2.84 20.29 -6.10
CA ASP A 28 -2.36 21.11 -7.22
C ASP A 28 -3.27 21.09 -8.46
N ASN A 29 -4.42 20.38 -8.44
CA ASN A 29 -5.32 20.14 -9.60
C ASN A 29 -4.59 19.58 -10.84
N ARG A 30 -3.49 18.84 -10.66
CA ARG A 30 -2.65 18.36 -11.76
C ARG A 30 -3.12 17.05 -12.38
N LEU A 31 -3.94 16.28 -11.68
CA LEU A 31 -4.54 15.05 -12.18
C LEU A 31 -5.97 15.31 -12.64
N ASN A 32 -6.31 14.81 -13.82
CA ASN A 32 -7.72 14.70 -14.19
C ASN A 32 -8.39 13.58 -13.39
N ARG A 33 -9.73 13.57 -13.37
CA ARG A 33 -10.53 12.60 -12.61
C ARG A 33 -10.13 11.14 -12.87
N GLN A 34 -9.90 10.79 -14.13
CA GLN A 34 -9.57 9.42 -14.52
C GLN A 34 -8.18 9.00 -14.02
N GLN A 35 -7.21 9.91 -14.03
CA GLN A 35 -5.89 9.65 -13.46
C GLN A 35 -5.97 9.48 -11.93
N MET A 36 -6.75 10.32 -11.23
CA MET A 36 -6.98 10.13 -9.79
C MET A 36 -7.63 8.78 -9.49
N GLU A 37 -8.69 8.41 -10.22
CA GLU A 37 -9.36 7.12 -10.05
C GLU A 37 -8.39 5.94 -10.28
N ASN A 38 -7.49 6.04 -11.26
CA ASN A 38 -6.48 5.02 -11.50
C ASN A 38 -5.47 4.89 -10.34
N GLU A 39 -4.91 6.01 -9.87
CA GLU A 39 -3.98 6.00 -8.73
C GLU A 39 -4.66 5.49 -7.45
N PHE A 40 -5.92 5.84 -7.22
CA PHE A 40 -6.69 5.30 -6.09
C PHE A 40 -6.86 3.78 -6.18
N ASN A 41 -7.18 3.27 -7.37
CA ASN A 41 -7.33 1.82 -7.56
C ASN A 41 -6.01 1.06 -7.32
N ILE A 42 -4.87 1.63 -7.72
CA ILE A 42 -3.55 1.05 -7.45
C ILE A 42 -3.28 1.04 -5.94
N LEU A 43 -3.45 2.17 -5.28
CA LEU A 43 -3.23 2.28 -3.84
C LEU A 43 -4.10 1.30 -3.03
N ILE A 44 -5.38 1.15 -3.41
CA ILE A 44 -6.29 0.19 -2.77
C ILE A 44 -5.79 -1.25 -2.94
N ALA A 45 -5.31 -1.61 -4.14
CA ALA A 45 -4.80 -2.94 -4.41
C ALA A 45 -3.53 -3.25 -3.59
N GLU A 46 -2.61 -2.29 -3.48
CA GLU A 46 -1.37 -2.46 -2.70
C GLU A 46 -1.64 -2.57 -1.19
N VAL A 47 -2.62 -1.82 -0.67
CA VAL A 47 -3.07 -1.94 0.72
C VAL A 47 -3.68 -3.33 0.97
N TRP A 48 -4.52 -3.84 0.07
CA TRP A 48 -5.09 -5.18 0.20
C TRP A 48 -4.02 -6.27 0.17
N ASP A 49 -3.04 -6.17 -0.73
CA ASP A 49 -1.92 -7.12 -0.79
C ASP A 49 -1.11 -7.11 0.52
N SER A 50 -0.78 -5.92 1.03
CA SER A 50 -0.10 -5.76 2.32
C SER A 50 -0.90 -6.38 3.48
N GLN A 51 -2.23 -6.23 3.49
CA GLN A 51 -3.10 -6.84 4.51
C GLN A 51 -3.09 -8.37 4.46
N GLU A 52 -3.15 -8.96 3.26
CA GLU A 52 -3.07 -10.42 3.11
C GLU A 52 -1.71 -10.97 3.54
N GLN A 53 -0.62 -10.25 3.24
CA GLN A 53 0.71 -10.63 3.71
C GLN A 53 0.82 -10.58 5.25
N VAL A 54 0.24 -9.57 5.90
CA VAL A 54 0.16 -9.50 7.37
C VAL A 54 -0.60 -10.69 7.94
N LYS A 55 -1.78 -11.00 7.41
CA LYS A 55 -2.60 -12.14 7.85
C LYS A 55 -1.81 -13.45 7.75
N ALA A 56 -1.16 -13.70 6.61
CA ALA A 56 -0.36 -14.89 6.40
C ALA A 56 0.82 -15.01 7.40
N ILE A 57 1.44 -13.89 7.77
CA ILE A 57 2.48 -13.86 8.80
C ILE A 57 1.89 -14.22 10.19
N ILE A 58 0.75 -13.63 10.56
CA ILE A 58 0.09 -13.89 11.85
C ILE A 58 -0.37 -15.34 11.95
N GLU A 59 -0.97 -15.89 10.90
CA GLU A 59 -1.42 -17.28 10.86
C GLU A 59 -0.26 -18.26 11.03
N GLN A 60 0.89 -18.00 10.38
CA GLN A 60 2.10 -18.81 10.54
C GLN A 60 2.65 -18.81 11.97
N GLU A 61 2.53 -17.68 12.69
CA GLU A 61 3.01 -17.59 14.08
C GLU A 61 2.02 -18.15 15.10
N THR A 62 0.72 -18.13 14.79
CA THR A 62 -0.32 -18.66 15.69
C THR A 62 -0.59 -20.15 15.53
N THR A 63 -0.13 -20.76 14.43
CA THR A 63 -0.20 -22.23 14.21
C THR A 63 1.12 -22.97 14.48
N ALA A 64 2.20 -22.26 14.80
CA ALA A 64 3.49 -22.82 15.22
C ALA A 64 3.55 -23.10 16.73
#